data_AF-A0AAU6VJD0-F1
#
_entry.id   AF-A0AAU6VJD0-F1
#
_cell.length_a   1.000
_cell.length_b   1.000
_cell.length_c   1.000
_cell.angle_alpha   90.00
_cell.angle_beta   90.00
_cell.angle_gamma   90.00
#
_symmetry.space_group_name_H-M   'P 1'
#
loop_
_entity.id
_entity.type
_entity.pdbx_description
1 polymer ?
#
loop_
_entity_poly.entity_id
_entity_poly.type
_entity_poly.pdbx_seq_one_letter_code
_entity_poly.pdbx_strand_id
1 'polypeptide(L)'
;MEVAIKIYVYLVVIAIISLCVTFWAPVNEIFRGVATIPAVGALIAALYQIVRDHSAHERNKELILQRENLTLASSSHMANAVFEKQAEFSDKYVKLVLNAFNELRKTNNSDEAHGFSAELTILRLEYMNWLTEEIDSNLESFERQLRKLGSCSMYIKMPKGEGTVQEHRDKAAGEMLDIQFAFTNILEKSTHDHDVSLITLSKKMRAILGVEELAHHKNRILKHSGKNS
;
A
#
# COMPACT_ATOMS: atom_id res chain seq x y z
N MET A 1 -23.51 -24.37 12.59
CA MET A 1 -24.51 -24.31 13.68
C MET A 1 -25.08 -25.68 14.04
N GLU A 2 -25.58 -26.48 13.09
CA GLU A 2 -26.21 -27.78 13.41
C GLU A 2 -25.32 -28.76 14.19
N VAL A 3 -24.01 -28.83 13.89
CA VAL A 3 -23.08 -29.73 14.58
C VAL A 3 -22.85 -29.31 16.04
N ALA A 4 -22.74 -28.00 16.31
CA ALA A 4 -22.57 -27.48 17.66
C ALA A 4 -23.81 -27.72 18.53
N ILE A 5 -25.01 -27.49 17.96
CA ILE A 5 -26.29 -27.75 18.63
C ILE A 5 -26.43 -29.24 18.99
N LYS A 6 -26.07 -30.14 18.08
CA LYS A 6 -26.06 -31.58 18.35
C LYS A 6 -25.14 -31.94 19.53
N ILE A 7 -23.93 -31.37 19.58
CA ILE A 7 -22.97 -31.63 20.66
C ILE A 7 -23.47 -31.13 22.03
N TYR A 8 -24.06 -29.93 22.10
CA TYR A 8 -24.66 -29.44 23.34
C TYR A 8 -25.81 -30.32 23.82
N VAL A 9 -26.67 -30.78 22.91
CA VAL A 9 -27.76 -31.71 23.24
C VAL A 9 -27.22 -33.03 23.79
N TYR A 10 -26.17 -33.61 23.20
CA TYR A 10 -25.56 -34.83 23.71
C TYR A 10 -24.97 -34.66 25.13
N LEU A 11 -24.28 -33.54 25.40
CA LEU A 11 -23.70 -33.28 26.73
C LEU A 11 -24.78 -33.11 27.81
N VAL A 12 -25.88 -32.41 27.49
CA VAL A 12 -27.03 -32.25 28.41
C VAL A 12 -27.71 -33.59 28.68
N VAL A 13 -27.91 -34.42 27.67
CA VAL A 13 -28.51 -35.76 27.83
C VAL A 13 -27.66 -36.66 28.72
N ILE A 14 -26.33 -36.66 28.53
CA ILE A 14 -25.40 -37.43 29.37
C ILE A 14 -25.45 -36.95 30.83
N ALA A 15 -25.49 -35.63 31.06
CA ALA A 15 -25.58 -35.06 32.40
C ALA A 15 -26.91 -35.43 33.10
N ILE A 16 -28.04 -35.35 32.39
CA ILE A 16 -29.37 -35.70 32.93
C ILE A 16 -29.44 -37.20 33.27
N ILE A 17 -28.98 -38.08 32.37
CA ILE A 17 -28.98 -39.53 32.61
C ILE A 17 -28.10 -39.88 33.82
N SER A 18 -26.90 -39.31 33.91
CA SER A 18 -25.98 -39.50 35.04
C SER A 18 -26.59 -39.05 36.38
N LEU A 19 -27.33 -37.92 36.39
CA LEU A 19 -27.97 -37.39 37.58
C LEU A 19 -29.22 -38.21 37.99
N CYS A 20 -30.02 -38.66 37.01
CA CYS A 20 -31.17 -39.55 37.25
C CYS A 20 -30.74 -40.90 37.84
N VAL A 21 -29.67 -41.51 37.31
CA VAL A 21 -29.12 -42.77 37.85
C VAL A 21 -28.63 -42.59 39.29
N THR A 22 -28.02 -41.44 39.61
CA THR A 22 -27.50 -41.15 40.95
C THR A 22 -28.61 -40.91 41.99
N PHE A 23 -29.80 -40.50 41.57
CA PHE A 23 -30.92 -40.17 42.48
C PHE A 23 -31.92 -41.31 42.68
N TRP A 24 -32.11 -42.18 41.68
CA TRP A 24 -33.10 -43.27 41.72
C TRP A 24 -32.50 -44.65 42.02
N ALA A 25 -31.22 -44.88 41.76
CA ALA A 25 -30.61 -46.19 42.03
C ALA A 25 -30.09 -46.27 43.48
N PRO A 26 -30.42 -47.34 44.25
CA PRO A 26 -29.90 -47.56 45.59
C PRO A 26 -28.47 -48.12 45.51
N VAL A 27 -27.52 -47.28 45.09
CA VAL A 27 -26.12 -47.66 44.90
C VAL A 27 -25.29 -47.32 46.14
N ASN A 28 -24.36 -48.22 46.48
CA ASN A 28 -23.43 -48.06 47.59
C ASN A 28 -22.58 -46.77 47.44
N GLU A 29 -22.20 -46.11 48.53
CA GLU A 29 -21.61 -44.74 48.53
C GLU A 29 -20.40 -44.58 47.57
N ILE A 30 -19.59 -45.63 47.43
CA ILE A 30 -18.40 -45.66 46.56
C ILE A 30 -18.78 -45.58 45.07
N PHE A 31 -19.85 -46.25 44.64
CA PHE A 31 -20.30 -46.24 43.24
C PHE A 31 -21.05 -44.97 42.87
N ARG A 32 -21.57 -44.25 43.86
CA ARG A 32 -22.23 -42.95 43.67
C ARG A 32 -21.25 -41.88 43.17
N GLY A 33 -19.98 -41.93 43.62
CA GLY A 33 -18.92 -41.06 43.12
C GLY A 33 -18.51 -41.35 41.67
N VAL A 34 -18.58 -42.61 41.24
CA VAL A 34 -18.28 -42.99 39.85
C VAL A 34 -19.40 -42.56 38.90
N ALA A 35 -20.65 -42.61 39.37
CA ALA A 35 -21.82 -42.22 38.58
C ALA A 35 -21.89 -40.72 38.26
N THR A 36 -21.23 -39.86 39.06
CA THR A 36 -21.22 -38.39 38.87
C THR A 36 -20.08 -37.87 38.00
N ILE A 37 -19.04 -38.67 37.73
CA ILE A 37 -17.89 -38.28 36.88
C ILE A 37 -18.34 -37.85 35.47
N PRO A 38 -19.25 -38.55 34.77
CA PRO A 38 -19.73 -38.13 33.46
C PRO A 38 -20.44 -36.77 33.48
N ALA A 39 -21.19 -36.46 34.54
CA ALA A 39 -21.85 -35.17 34.68
C ALA A 39 -20.86 -34.01 34.85
N VAL A 40 -19.81 -34.21 35.69
CA VAL A 40 -18.74 -33.21 35.85
C VAL A 40 -17.96 -33.04 34.56
N GLY A 41 -17.63 -34.12 33.86
CA GLY A 41 -16.97 -34.09 32.56
C GLY A 41 -17.80 -33.35 31.49
N ALA A 42 -19.12 -33.57 31.48
CA ALA A 42 -20.03 -32.87 30.57
C ALA A 42 -20.08 -31.36 30.83
N LEU A 43 -20.08 -30.94 32.10
CA LEU A 43 -20.05 -29.53 32.48
C LEU A 43 -18.73 -28.85 32.07
N ILE A 44 -17.59 -29.48 32.33
CA ILE A 44 -16.27 -28.93 31.93
C ILE A 44 -16.16 -28.84 30.41
N ALA A 45 -16.62 -29.87 29.68
CA ALA A 45 -16.63 -29.87 28.22
C ALA A 45 -17.55 -28.77 27.65
N ALA A 46 -18.71 -28.53 28.26
CA ALA A 46 -19.62 -27.47 27.87
C ALA A 46 -18.99 -26.08 28.07
N LEU A 47 -18.34 -25.85 29.22
CA LEU A 47 -17.62 -24.59 29.49
C LEU A 47 -16.49 -24.35 28.48
N TYR A 48 -15.70 -25.37 28.17
CA TYR A 48 -14.65 -25.27 27.16
C TYR A 48 -15.22 -24.95 25.76
N GLN A 49 -16.33 -25.58 25.39
CA GLN A 49 -17.00 -25.31 24.11
C GLN A 49 -17.53 -23.88 24.02
N ILE A 50 -18.13 -23.34 25.08
CA ILE A 50 -18.62 -21.96 25.12
C ILE A 50 -17.46 -20.98 24.90
N VAL A 51 -16.34 -21.15 25.59
CA VAL A 51 -15.16 -20.27 25.43
C VAL A 51 -14.60 -20.35 24.00
N ARG A 52 -14.50 -21.56 23.44
CA ARG A 52 -14.04 -21.76 22.06
C ARG A 52 -14.97 -21.10 21.04
N ASP A 53 -16.27 -21.26 21.21
CA ASP A 53 -17.28 -20.73 20.29
C ASP A 53 -17.32 -19.20 20.36
N HIS A 54 -17.17 -18.63 21.56
CA HIS A 54 -17.05 -17.18 21.74
C HIS A 54 -15.81 -16.63 21.02
N SER A 55 -14.65 -17.28 21.15
CA SER A 55 -13.43 -16.86 20.44
C SER A 55 -13.57 -16.99 18.92
N ALA A 56 -14.21 -18.05 18.43
CA ALA A 56 -14.46 -18.24 17.00
C ALA A 56 -15.45 -17.19 16.46
N HIS A 57 -16.46 -16.83 17.25
CA HIS A 57 -17.44 -15.83 16.88
C HIS A 57 -16.84 -14.42 16.79
N GLU A 58 -16.02 -14.03 17.76
CA GLU A 58 -15.31 -12.73 17.73
C GLU A 58 -14.38 -12.63 16.50
N ARG A 59 -13.59 -13.67 16.21
CA ARG A 59 -12.77 -13.70 14.99
C ARG A 59 -13.62 -13.59 13.72
N ASN A 60 -14.77 -14.25 13.67
CA ASN A 60 -15.65 -14.18 12.50
C ASN A 60 -16.27 -12.79 12.34
N LYS A 61 -16.65 -12.10 13.43
CA LYS A 61 -17.12 -10.71 13.37
C LYS A 61 -16.04 -9.80 12.79
N GLU A 62 -14.81 -9.93 13.27
CA GLU A 62 -13.69 -9.12 12.79
C GLU A 62 -13.42 -9.38 11.30
N LEU A 63 -13.42 -10.64 10.87
CA LEU A 63 -13.26 -11.00 9.46
C LEU A 63 -14.41 -10.49 8.58
N ILE A 64 -15.65 -10.50 9.08
CA ILE A 64 -16.81 -9.95 8.36
C ILE A 64 -16.67 -8.43 8.21
N LEU A 65 -16.35 -7.71 9.29
CA LEU A 65 -16.14 -6.26 9.25
C LEU A 65 -14.99 -5.87 8.33
N GLN A 66 -13.88 -6.61 8.36
CA GLN A 66 -12.77 -6.39 7.44
C GLN A 66 -13.21 -6.61 5.98
N ARG A 67 -13.97 -7.68 5.69
CA ARG A 67 -14.51 -7.93 4.35
C ARG A 67 -15.50 -6.87 3.90
N GLU A 68 -16.36 -6.41 4.80
CA GLU A 68 -17.34 -5.36 4.51
C GLU A 68 -16.64 -4.05 4.21
N ASN A 69 -15.67 -3.65 5.03
CA ASN A 69 -14.85 -2.46 4.79
C ASN A 69 -14.07 -2.55 3.47
N LEU A 70 -13.49 -3.71 3.15
CA LEU A 70 -12.82 -3.93 1.86
C LEU A 70 -13.80 -3.90 0.69
N THR A 71 -15.02 -4.42 0.87
CA THR A 71 -16.07 -4.40 -0.15
C THR A 71 -16.52 -2.96 -0.36
N LEU A 72 -16.82 -2.19 0.69
CA LEU A 72 -17.15 -0.76 0.61
C LEU A 72 -16.00 0.05 -0.01
N ALA A 73 -14.75 -0.24 0.35
CA ALA A 73 -13.57 0.41 -0.23
C ALA A 73 -13.31 0.03 -1.69
N SER A 74 -13.77 -1.14 -2.16
CA SER A 74 -13.57 -1.59 -3.55
C SER A 74 -14.77 -1.38 -4.46
N SER A 75 -15.99 -1.30 -3.90
CA SER A 75 -17.24 -1.20 -4.64
C SER A 75 -17.93 0.16 -4.48
N SER A 76 -17.42 1.06 -3.63
CA SER A 76 -17.99 2.40 -3.54
C SER A 76 -17.70 3.20 -4.82
N HIS A 77 -18.71 3.92 -5.27
CA HIS A 77 -18.59 4.86 -6.38
C HIS A 77 -17.45 5.88 -6.15
N MET A 78 -17.21 6.25 -4.90
CA MET A 78 -16.13 7.17 -4.51
C MET A 78 -14.74 6.53 -4.68
N ALA A 79 -14.55 5.26 -4.34
CA ALA A 79 -13.27 4.58 -4.55
C ALA A 79 -12.90 4.46 -6.03
N ASN A 80 -13.87 4.10 -6.88
CA ASN A 80 -13.65 4.09 -8.33
C ASN A 80 -13.26 5.48 -8.87
N ALA A 81 -13.92 6.54 -8.39
CA ALA A 81 -13.57 7.91 -8.77
C ALA A 81 -12.16 8.32 -8.29
N VAL A 82 -11.73 7.90 -7.10
CA VAL A 82 -10.36 8.11 -6.59
C VAL A 82 -9.35 7.41 -7.49
N PHE A 83 -9.56 6.13 -7.82
CA PHE A 83 -8.65 5.38 -8.68
C PHE A 83 -8.59 5.96 -10.10
N GLU A 84 -9.72 6.38 -10.65
CA GLU A 84 -9.77 7.02 -11.96
C GLU A 84 -8.98 8.34 -11.98
N LYS A 85 -9.15 9.18 -10.93
CA LYS A 85 -8.41 10.44 -10.80
C LYS A 85 -6.90 10.22 -10.59
N GLN A 86 -6.52 9.21 -9.81
CA GLN A 86 -5.11 8.86 -9.62
C GLN A 86 -4.47 8.33 -10.92
N ALA A 87 -5.22 7.55 -11.71
CA ALA A 87 -4.78 7.08 -13.02
C ALA A 87 -4.64 8.25 -14.02
N GLU A 88 -5.63 9.15 -14.05
CA GLU A 88 -5.60 10.37 -14.87
C GLU A 88 -4.38 11.25 -14.52
N PHE A 89 -4.14 11.47 -13.23
CA PHE A 89 -2.96 12.18 -12.74
C PHE A 89 -1.66 11.51 -13.20
N SER A 90 -1.54 10.20 -13.01
CA SER A 90 -0.34 9.44 -13.37
C SER A 90 0.00 9.56 -14.86
N ASP A 91 -1.02 9.49 -15.73
CA ASP A 91 -0.84 9.64 -17.18
C ASP A 91 -0.38 11.06 -17.55
N LYS A 92 -1.04 12.09 -17.03
CA LYS A 92 -0.67 13.50 -17.27
C LYS A 92 0.73 13.82 -16.75
N TYR A 93 1.04 13.37 -15.53
CA TYR A 93 2.32 13.65 -14.88
C TYR A 93 3.48 12.98 -15.62
N VAL A 94 3.35 11.70 -15.99
CA VAL A 94 4.38 10.98 -16.75
C VAL A 94 4.58 11.61 -18.13
N LYS A 95 3.51 11.98 -18.84
CA LYS A 95 3.62 12.68 -20.13
C LYS A 95 4.40 13.98 -20.01
N LEU A 96 4.11 14.79 -18.99
CA LEU A 96 4.79 16.06 -18.79
C LEU A 96 6.27 15.88 -18.43
N VAL A 97 6.60 14.88 -17.61
CA VAL A 97 8.00 14.57 -17.32
C VAL A 97 8.76 14.03 -18.53
N LEU A 98 8.14 13.16 -19.34
CA LEU A 98 8.76 12.68 -20.57
C LEU A 98 9.01 13.83 -21.55
N ASN A 99 8.05 14.75 -21.68
CA ASN A 99 8.20 15.95 -22.49
C ASN A 99 9.34 16.83 -21.98
N ALA A 100 9.37 17.12 -20.68
CA ALA A 100 10.44 17.88 -20.03
C ALA A 100 11.81 17.25 -20.29
N PHE A 101 11.93 15.92 -20.19
CA PHE A 101 13.17 15.21 -20.43
C PHE A 101 13.63 15.30 -21.89
N ASN A 102 12.69 15.16 -22.84
CA ASN A 102 12.99 15.24 -24.25
C ASN A 102 13.46 16.66 -24.65
N GLU A 103 12.75 17.70 -24.20
CA GLU A 103 13.10 19.08 -24.50
C GLU A 103 14.41 19.52 -23.83
N LEU A 104 14.63 19.19 -22.55
CA LEU A 104 15.88 19.51 -21.86
C LEU A 104 17.09 18.85 -22.54
N ARG A 105 16.93 17.64 -23.07
CA ARG A 105 17.99 16.94 -23.80
C ARG A 105 18.22 17.54 -25.19
N LYS A 106 17.17 17.94 -25.90
CA LYS A 106 17.23 18.50 -27.25
C LYS A 106 17.84 19.90 -27.27
N THR A 107 17.41 20.77 -26.37
CA THR A 107 17.83 22.16 -26.33
C THR A 107 19.16 22.34 -25.59
N ASN A 108 19.58 21.33 -24.79
CA ASN A 108 20.74 21.38 -23.87
C ASN A 108 20.73 22.64 -22.97
N ASN A 109 19.54 23.23 -22.82
CA ASN A 109 19.32 24.50 -22.16
C ASN A 109 18.50 24.24 -20.91
N SER A 110 19.18 24.11 -19.79
CA SER A 110 18.58 23.84 -18.49
C SER A 110 17.66 24.97 -17.99
N ASP A 111 17.61 26.13 -18.64
CA ASP A 111 16.75 27.25 -18.26
C ASP A 111 15.24 26.89 -18.34
N GLU A 112 14.87 26.02 -19.29
CA GLU A 112 13.49 25.57 -19.47
C GLU A 112 13.05 24.60 -18.36
N ALA A 113 13.98 24.05 -17.58
CA ALA A 113 13.69 23.13 -16.48
C ALA A 113 12.83 23.80 -15.39
N HIS A 114 12.98 25.11 -15.23
CA HIS A 114 12.16 25.90 -14.32
C HIS A 114 10.68 25.91 -14.72
N GLY A 115 10.40 26.07 -16.02
CA GLY A 115 9.04 26.07 -16.56
C GLY A 115 8.37 24.72 -16.33
N PHE A 116 9.06 23.63 -16.71
CA PHE A 116 8.55 22.28 -16.48
C PHE A 116 8.34 21.95 -15.00
N SER A 117 9.25 22.40 -14.11
CA SER A 117 9.08 22.22 -12.66
C SER A 117 7.83 22.95 -12.13
N ALA A 118 7.53 24.15 -12.64
CA ALA A 118 6.34 24.90 -12.26
C ALA A 118 5.05 24.19 -12.74
N GLU A 119 5.05 23.73 -13.99
CA GLU A 119 3.92 22.98 -14.57
C GLU A 119 3.65 21.67 -13.80
N LEU A 120 4.69 20.92 -13.42
CA LEU A 120 4.56 19.72 -12.60
C LEU A 120 3.97 20.03 -11.22
N THR A 121 4.44 21.10 -10.56
CA THR A 121 3.90 21.51 -9.26
C THR A 121 2.42 21.92 -9.37
N ILE A 122 2.03 22.65 -10.42
CA ILE A 122 0.62 23.02 -10.65
C ILE A 122 -0.23 21.76 -10.83
N LEU A 123 0.22 20.83 -11.66
CA LEU A 123 -0.47 19.56 -11.87
C LEU A 123 -0.60 18.75 -10.56
N ARG A 124 0.42 18.76 -9.70
CA ARG A 124 0.35 18.11 -8.38
C ARG A 124 -0.68 18.78 -7.47
N LEU A 125 -0.72 20.11 -7.43
CA LEU A 125 -1.69 20.86 -6.63
C LEU A 125 -3.13 20.66 -7.10
N GLU A 126 -3.37 20.56 -8.41
CA GLU A 126 -4.69 20.27 -8.97
C GLU A 126 -5.24 18.91 -8.49
N TYR A 127 -4.35 17.94 -8.26
CA TYR A 127 -4.71 16.58 -7.85
C TYR A 127 -4.42 16.29 -6.36
N MET A 128 -4.06 17.30 -5.56
CA MET A 128 -3.58 17.11 -4.17
C MET A 128 -4.54 16.30 -3.28
N ASN A 129 -5.86 16.47 -3.47
CA ASN A 129 -6.88 15.78 -2.68
C ASN A 129 -6.97 14.28 -2.98
N TRP A 130 -6.37 13.83 -4.08
CA TRP A 130 -6.42 12.47 -4.58
C TRP A 130 -5.08 11.73 -4.45
N LEU A 131 -4.05 12.41 -3.92
CA LEU A 131 -2.72 11.85 -3.72
C LEU A 131 -2.52 11.49 -2.25
N THR A 132 -1.74 10.44 -2.01
CA THR A 132 -1.25 10.14 -0.67
C THR A 132 -0.10 11.07 -0.31
N GLU A 133 0.07 11.35 0.98
CA GLU A 133 1.16 12.20 1.50
C GLU A 133 2.55 11.70 1.07
N GLU A 134 2.73 10.38 0.97
CA GLU A 134 3.98 9.77 0.49
C GLU A 134 4.26 10.07 -0.98
N ILE A 135 3.24 10.01 -1.84
CA ILE A 135 3.39 10.34 -3.26
C ILE A 135 3.69 11.84 -3.39
N ASP A 136 2.95 12.68 -2.67
CA ASP A 136 3.12 14.13 -2.71
C ASP A 136 4.54 14.58 -2.34
N SER A 137 5.07 14.06 -1.24
CA SER A 137 6.43 14.35 -0.76
C SER A 137 7.53 13.90 -1.74
N ASN A 138 7.38 12.70 -2.31
CA ASN A 138 8.34 12.17 -3.28
C ASN A 138 8.35 12.96 -4.59
N LEU A 139 7.16 13.38 -5.06
CA LEU A 139 7.02 14.23 -6.24
C LEU A 139 7.59 15.62 -6.01
N GLU A 140 7.34 16.23 -4.84
CA GLU A 140 7.93 17.52 -4.49
C GLU A 140 9.47 17.47 -4.51
N SER A 141 10.06 16.40 -3.96
CA SER A 141 11.52 16.22 -3.99
C SER A 141 12.06 16.18 -5.42
N PHE A 142 11.35 15.50 -6.33
CA PHE A 142 11.68 15.47 -7.75
C PHE A 142 11.55 16.85 -8.41
N GLU A 143 10.42 17.53 -8.22
CA GLU A 143 10.15 18.89 -8.74
C GLU A 143 11.20 19.89 -8.27
N ARG A 144 11.63 19.77 -7.01
CA ARG A 144 12.65 20.63 -6.39
C ARG A 144 14.02 20.41 -7.04
N GLN A 145 14.39 19.18 -7.37
CA GLN A 145 15.63 18.91 -8.09
C GLN A 145 15.59 19.51 -9.51
N LEU A 146 14.45 19.40 -10.20
CA LEU A 146 14.26 20.02 -11.51
C LEU A 146 14.31 21.56 -11.44
N ARG A 147 13.74 22.15 -10.39
CA ARG A 147 13.82 23.59 -10.12
C ARG A 147 15.26 24.04 -9.87
N LYS A 148 16.01 23.29 -9.06
CA LYS A 148 17.43 23.57 -8.80
C LYS A 148 18.27 23.51 -10.08
N LEU A 149 17.99 22.54 -10.96
CA LEU A 149 18.67 22.44 -12.26
C LEU A 149 18.55 23.72 -13.08
N GLY A 150 17.33 24.27 -13.18
CA GLY A 150 17.10 25.56 -13.86
C GLY A 150 17.71 26.76 -13.14
N SER A 151 17.78 26.75 -11.80
CA SER A 151 18.37 27.86 -11.06
C SER A 151 19.86 27.91 -11.28
N CYS A 152 20.52 26.76 -11.21
CA CYS A 152 21.96 26.64 -11.47
C CYS A 152 22.33 27.07 -12.89
N SER A 153 21.49 26.80 -13.89
CA SER A 153 21.75 27.21 -15.27
C SER A 153 21.74 28.72 -15.46
N MET A 154 20.84 29.44 -14.79
CA MET A 154 20.83 30.90 -14.77
C MET A 154 22.12 31.48 -14.17
N TYR A 155 22.66 30.89 -13.10
CA TYR A 155 23.90 31.36 -12.47
C TYR A 155 25.13 31.17 -13.38
N ILE A 156 25.15 30.12 -14.21
CA ILE A 156 26.25 29.89 -15.16
C ILE A 156 26.26 30.95 -16.25
N LYS A 157 25.08 31.39 -16.71
CA LYS A 157 24.90 32.38 -17.78
C LYS A 157 25.17 33.83 -17.37
N MET A 158 25.33 34.12 -16.07
CA MET A 158 25.67 35.47 -15.61
C MET A 158 27.06 35.91 -16.14
N PRO A 159 27.21 37.16 -16.61
CA PRO A 159 28.47 37.67 -17.15
C PRO A 159 29.58 37.64 -16.10
N LYS A 160 30.82 37.39 -16.54
CA LYS A 160 32.00 37.39 -15.67
C LYS A 160 32.45 38.83 -15.38
N GLY A 161 32.47 39.24 -14.11
CA GLY A 161 33.00 40.54 -13.66
C GLY A 161 31.95 41.46 -13.05
N GLU A 162 32.42 42.36 -12.18
CA GLU A 162 31.70 43.33 -11.32
C GLU A 162 30.28 42.93 -10.86
N GLY A 163 30.21 42.40 -9.63
CA GLY A 163 28.95 42.16 -8.92
C GLY A 163 28.59 40.68 -8.69
N THR A 164 29.27 39.75 -9.37
CA THR A 164 29.05 38.30 -9.21
C THR A 164 30.17 37.63 -8.43
N VAL A 165 29.84 36.94 -7.33
CA VAL A 165 30.78 36.13 -6.54
C VAL A 165 31.15 34.88 -7.35
N GLN A 166 32.38 34.82 -7.87
CA GLN A 166 32.84 33.73 -8.73
C GLN A 166 32.75 32.35 -8.06
N GLU A 167 32.98 32.28 -6.74
CA GLU A 167 32.83 31.07 -5.92
C GLU A 167 31.40 30.50 -5.97
N HIS A 168 30.38 31.36 -6.03
CA HIS A 168 28.99 30.92 -6.14
C HIS A 168 28.68 30.34 -7.52
N ARG A 169 29.35 30.84 -8.57
CA ARG A 169 29.21 30.31 -9.94
C ARG A 169 29.85 28.94 -10.06
N ASP A 170 31.04 28.76 -9.51
CA ASP A 170 31.76 27.49 -9.55
C ASP A 170 31.03 26.42 -8.71
N LYS A 171 30.49 26.80 -7.55
CA LYS A 171 29.61 25.94 -6.75
C LYS A 171 28.31 25.60 -7.48
N ALA A 172 27.64 26.57 -8.12
CA ALA A 172 26.43 26.34 -8.89
C ALA A 172 26.67 25.46 -10.12
N ALA A 173 27.83 25.58 -10.77
CA ALA A 173 28.24 24.71 -11.87
C ALA A 173 28.51 23.28 -11.38
N GLY A 174 29.16 23.12 -10.21
CA GLY A 174 29.33 21.83 -9.54
C GLY A 174 28.00 21.19 -9.18
N GLU A 175 27.10 21.93 -8.52
CA GLU A 175 25.76 21.46 -8.19
C GLU A 175 24.92 21.15 -9.44
N MET A 176 25.07 21.91 -10.53
CA MET A 176 24.40 21.60 -11.81
C MET A 176 24.89 20.29 -12.37
N LEU A 177 26.21 20.07 -12.39
CA LEU A 177 26.81 18.83 -12.83
C LEU A 177 26.40 17.67 -11.93
N ASP A 178 26.38 17.84 -10.61
CA ASP A 178 25.94 16.81 -9.68
C ASP A 178 24.46 16.47 -9.83
N ILE A 179 23.59 17.46 -10.06
CA ILE A 179 22.17 17.23 -10.33
C ILE A 179 22.00 16.57 -11.70
N GLN A 180 22.72 17.04 -12.72
CA GLN A 180 22.68 16.45 -14.05
C GLN A 180 23.25 15.02 -14.04
N PHE A 181 24.33 14.77 -13.29
CA PHE A 181 24.86 13.44 -13.02
C PHE A 181 23.92 12.63 -12.15
N ALA A 182 23.17 13.18 -11.19
CA ALA A 182 22.16 12.42 -10.46
C ALA A 182 21.00 12.04 -11.39
N PHE A 183 20.54 12.96 -12.24
CA PHE A 183 19.57 12.70 -13.29
C PHE A 183 20.09 11.71 -14.35
N THR A 184 21.41 11.69 -14.62
CA THR A 184 22.06 10.83 -15.63
C THR A 184 22.61 9.52 -15.05
N ASN A 185 22.95 9.43 -13.76
CA ASN A 185 23.30 8.19 -13.04
C ASN A 185 22.05 7.45 -12.56
N ILE A 186 20.89 8.12 -12.49
CA ILE A 186 19.60 7.42 -12.58
C ILE A 186 19.50 6.64 -13.92
N LEU A 187 20.31 6.99 -14.93
CA LEU A 187 20.36 6.39 -16.27
C LEU A 187 21.59 5.50 -16.53
N GLU A 188 22.50 5.27 -15.57
CA GLU A 188 23.71 4.48 -15.83
C GLU A 188 23.66 3.07 -15.24
N LYS A 189 22.95 2.20 -15.98
CA LYS A 189 23.54 0.94 -16.45
C LYS A 189 22.96 0.56 -17.82
N SER A 190 23.09 1.43 -18.80
CA SER A 190 22.91 1.05 -20.20
C SER A 190 23.66 1.99 -21.12
N THR A 191 24.78 1.47 -21.61
CA THR A 191 25.32 1.71 -22.95
C THR A 191 24.32 2.38 -23.90
N HIS A 192 24.57 3.66 -24.22
CA HIS A 192 24.26 4.35 -25.49
C HIS A 192 22.89 4.15 -26.17
N ASP A 193 21.87 3.68 -25.47
CA ASP A 193 20.59 3.33 -26.06
C ASP A 193 19.46 4.22 -25.52
N HIS A 194 18.86 5.00 -26.42
CA HIS A 194 17.83 6.00 -26.15
C HIS A 194 16.61 5.39 -25.42
N ASP A 195 16.29 4.15 -25.74
CA ASP A 195 15.12 3.46 -25.20
C ASP A 195 15.32 3.06 -23.74
N VAL A 196 16.55 2.69 -23.35
CA VAL A 196 16.81 2.17 -21.99
C VAL A 196 16.75 3.28 -20.93
N SER A 197 17.08 4.51 -21.32
CA SER A 197 16.95 5.69 -20.47
C SER A 197 15.49 6.05 -20.16
N LEU A 198 14.62 6.02 -21.17
CA LEU A 198 13.19 6.29 -21.03
C LEU A 198 12.46 5.15 -20.29
N ILE A 199 12.85 3.90 -20.52
CA ILE A 199 12.34 2.73 -19.80
C ILE A 199 12.67 2.83 -18.31
N THR A 200 13.88 3.26 -17.96
CA THR A 200 14.33 3.40 -16.56
C THR A 200 13.63 4.56 -15.85
N LEU A 201 13.45 5.70 -16.53
CA LEU A 201 12.64 6.82 -16.04
C LEU A 201 11.19 6.39 -15.81
N SER A 202 10.59 5.68 -16.77
CA SER A 202 9.23 5.14 -16.63
C SER A 202 9.13 4.17 -15.46
N LYS A 203 10.13 3.31 -15.24
CA LYS A 203 10.16 2.37 -14.10
C LYS A 203 10.20 3.11 -12.76
N LYS A 204 11.04 4.14 -12.62
CA LYS A 204 11.14 4.93 -11.39
C LYS A 204 9.87 5.76 -11.14
N MET A 205 9.25 6.30 -12.19
CA MET A 205 7.95 6.96 -12.07
C MET A 205 6.84 6.00 -11.65
N ARG A 206 6.82 4.78 -12.20
CA ARG A 206 5.87 3.75 -11.76
C ARG A 206 6.07 3.35 -10.29
N ALA A 207 7.31 3.38 -9.80
CA ALA A 207 7.62 3.14 -8.40
C ALA A 207 7.16 4.31 -7.51
N ILE A 208 7.47 5.57 -7.88
CA ILE A 208 7.07 6.76 -7.11
C ILE A 208 5.53 6.92 -7.07
N LEU A 209 4.85 6.61 -8.17
CA LEU A 209 3.39 6.68 -8.27
C LEU A 209 2.67 5.47 -7.65
N GLY A 210 3.40 4.48 -7.12
CA GLY A 210 2.83 3.26 -6.51
C GLY A 210 2.12 2.32 -7.49
N VAL A 211 2.26 2.56 -8.81
CA VAL A 211 1.60 1.77 -9.86
C VAL A 211 2.13 0.33 -9.90
N GLU A 212 3.39 0.13 -9.52
CA GLU A 212 4.01 -1.21 -9.43
C GLU A 212 3.41 -2.04 -8.31
N GLU A 213 3.13 -1.45 -7.15
CA GLU A 213 2.47 -2.14 -6.04
C GLU A 213 1.03 -2.53 -6.38
N LEU A 214 0.29 -1.65 -7.04
CA LEU A 214 -1.06 -1.92 -7.55
C LEU A 214 -1.05 -3.08 -8.57
N ALA A 215 -0.09 -3.10 -9.50
CA ALA A 215 0.06 -4.19 -10.47
C ALA A 215 0.43 -5.52 -9.79
N HIS A 216 1.32 -5.51 -8.80
CA HIS A 216 1.67 -6.70 -8.02
C HIS A 216 0.52 -7.19 -7.13
N HIS A 217 -0.27 -6.28 -6.56
CA HIS A 217 -1.46 -6.63 -5.78
C HIS A 217 -2.52 -7.29 -6.67
N LYS A 218 -2.79 -6.73 -7.86
CA LYS A 218 -3.66 -7.34 -8.88
C LYS A 218 -3.18 -8.74 -9.30
N ASN A 219 -1.88 -8.90 -9.55
CA ASN A 219 -1.30 -10.19 -9.92
C ASN A 219 -1.38 -11.23 -8.79
N ARG A 220 -1.25 -10.82 -7.52
CA ARG A 220 -1.48 -11.71 -6.37
C ARG A 220 -2.94 -12.18 -6.30
N ILE A 221 -3.89 -11.27 -6.45
CA ILE A 221 -5.32 -11.58 -6.46
C ILE A 221 -5.66 -12.58 -7.58
N LEU A 222 -5.16 -12.34 -8.80
CA LEU A 222 -5.39 -13.23 -9.94
C LEU A 222 -4.77 -14.63 -9.72
N LYS A 223 -3.57 -14.73 -9.14
CA LYS A 223 -2.95 -16.03 -8.80
C LYS A 223 -3.71 -16.80 -7.72
N HIS A 224 -4.36 -16.11 -6.79
CA HIS A 224 -5.17 -16.75 -5.75
C HIS A 224 -6.56 -17.13 -6.27
N SER A 225 -7.12 -16.33 -7.18
CA SER A 225 -8.41 -16.64 -7.82
C SER A 225 -8.31 -17.79 -8.83
N GLY A 226 -7.19 -17.92 -9.54
CA GLY A 226 -6.94 -19.04 -10.47
C GLY A 226 -6.56 -20.37 -9.81
N LYS A 227 -6.33 -20.39 -8.48
CA LYS A 227 -6.09 -21.63 -7.70
C LYS A 227 -7.37 -22.22 -7.10
N ASN A 228 -8.49 -21.51 -7.19
CA ASN A 228 -9.80 -21.95 -6.69
C ASN A 228 -10.76 -22.33 -7.84
N SER A 229 -10.24 -22.55 -9.05
CA SER A 229 -10.96 -23.15 -10.18
C SER A 229 -10.40 -24.54 -10.50
#